data_AF-A0A100IC00-F1
#
_entry.id   AF-A0A100IC00-F1
#
_cell.length_a   1.000
_cell.length_b   1.000
_cell.length_c   1.000
_cell.angle_alpha   90.00
_cell.angle_beta   90.00
_cell.angle_gamma   90.00
#
_symmetry.space_group_name_H-M   'P 1'
#
loop_
_entity.id
_entity.type
_entity.pdbx_description
1 polymer ?
#
loop_
_entity_poly.entity_id
_entity_poly.type
_entity_poly.pdbx_seq_one_letter_code
_entity_poly.pdbx_strand_id
1 'polypeptide(L)'
;MSLSTTTVEKRLLATAEHLNVPNKSQSTSVPWVHPHLEQGVVPIKGRQLRASQPIRQGELLMIDVPYALIPVVDDPASSDSLLCSNPTCSRQTQHGSGRISCPNRCLADVVWCGPTCQEADQLRHEFECTWLQRYAAPIRAKWGEYDFGMMWLIVRILASQHMERQQPSDTDNETNQRFKGGWDGIMSFCGSIDSWAHSQVRSWTALVKKYLRSSPVLSHGLSADDTVALICREEANSFGLYPRETGVYPVPEPPVDRGEQFAAAVYPRAAIANHSCSPNIMHKPDHHGRMVFTASRDIAAGEECCISYFDLSKRVDLKSRRDHLQGLFRFVCGCDRCSAEEPSEKESDWVGLPFLE
;
A
#
# COMPACT_ATOMS: atom_id res chain seq x y z
N MET A 1 19.04 -38.65 -3.18
CA MET A 1 19.18 -38.13 -4.55
C MET A 1 18.87 -36.64 -4.51
N SER A 2 19.90 -35.82 -4.69
CA SER A 2 19.83 -34.36 -4.61
C SER A 2 19.08 -33.82 -5.83
N LEU A 3 17.98 -33.11 -5.60
CA LEU A 3 17.32 -32.32 -6.63
C LEU A 3 18.19 -31.09 -6.87
N SER A 4 18.82 -31.06 -8.04
CA SER A 4 19.61 -29.95 -8.55
C SER A 4 18.68 -28.75 -8.76
N THR A 5 18.77 -27.76 -7.88
CA THR A 5 18.15 -26.44 -8.05
C THR A 5 18.62 -25.80 -9.35
N THR A 6 17.67 -25.36 -10.16
CA THR A 6 17.95 -24.80 -11.49
C THR A 6 18.73 -23.49 -11.37
N THR A 7 19.56 -23.18 -12.37
CA THR A 7 20.39 -21.96 -12.40
C THR A 7 19.58 -20.66 -12.30
N VAL A 8 18.28 -20.71 -12.63
CA VAL A 8 17.32 -19.60 -12.50
C VAL A 8 16.86 -19.41 -11.05
N GLU A 9 16.51 -20.50 -10.34
CA GLU A 9 16.22 -20.45 -8.90
C GLU A 9 17.43 -19.95 -8.09
N LYS A 10 18.65 -20.36 -8.45
CA LYS A 10 19.87 -19.86 -7.82
C LYS A 10 20.11 -18.36 -8.06
N ARG A 11 19.74 -17.84 -9.23
CA ARG A 11 19.83 -16.39 -9.53
C ARG A 11 18.77 -15.57 -8.79
N LEU A 12 17.55 -16.09 -8.66
CA LEU A 12 16.46 -15.45 -7.90
C LEU A 12 16.72 -15.48 -6.38
N LEU A 13 17.27 -16.58 -5.86
CA LEU A 13 17.71 -16.68 -4.46
C LEU A 13 18.91 -15.75 -4.19
N ALA A 14 19.86 -15.66 -5.13
CA ALA A 14 20.99 -14.73 -4.99
C ALA A 14 20.52 -13.25 -4.96
N THR A 15 19.51 -12.86 -5.74
CA THR A 15 18.91 -11.51 -5.62
C THR A 15 18.19 -11.29 -4.29
N ALA A 16 17.63 -12.34 -3.67
CA ALA A 16 17.05 -12.24 -2.33
C ALA A 16 18.11 -12.18 -1.21
N GLU A 17 19.25 -12.87 -1.37
CA GLU A 17 20.37 -12.88 -0.41
C GLU A 17 21.22 -11.60 -0.46
N HIS A 18 21.35 -10.94 -1.62
CA HIS A 18 22.01 -9.64 -1.74
C HIS A 18 21.16 -8.47 -1.22
N LEU A 19 19.86 -8.70 -0.97
CA LEU A 19 18.98 -7.78 -0.22
C LEU A 19 19.12 -7.96 1.30
N ASN A 20 20.18 -8.62 1.78
CA ASN A 20 20.62 -8.46 3.17
C ASN A 20 20.97 -6.99 3.39
N VAL A 21 19.95 -6.25 3.80
CA VAL A 21 20.04 -4.91 4.35
C VAL A 21 21.22 -4.90 5.31
N PRO A 22 22.13 -3.91 5.24
CA PRO A 22 23.23 -3.83 6.18
C PRO A 22 22.66 -3.97 7.58
N ASN A 23 23.15 -4.95 8.34
CA ASN A 23 22.86 -5.17 9.75
C ASN A 23 23.50 -4.05 10.59
N LYS A 24 23.19 -2.80 10.24
CA LYS A 24 23.35 -1.62 11.08
C LYS A 24 22.00 -1.46 11.75
N SER A 25 22.02 -1.35 13.06
CA SER A 25 20.90 -1.08 13.97
C SER A 25 20.15 0.23 13.63
N GLN A 26 19.57 0.32 12.44
CA GLN A 26 18.65 1.37 12.08
C GLN A 26 17.33 1.05 12.78
N SER A 27 16.86 1.99 13.58
CA SER A 27 15.57 1.89 14.25
C SER A 27 14.48 1.47 13.26
N THR A 28 13.72 0.43 13.60
CA THR A 28 12.63 -0.11 12.77
C THR A 28 11.52 0.91 12.50
N SER A 29 11.54 2.07 13.17
CA SER A 29 10.55 3.14 13.05
C SER A 29 10.92 4.29 12.11
N VAL A 30 12.11 4.29 11.50
CA VAL A 30 12.60 5.47 10.76
C VAL A 30 12.48 5.28 9.25
N PRO A 31 11.80 6.21 8.54
CA PRO A 31 11.77 6.19 7.07
C PRO A 31 13.12 6.59 6.49
N TRP A 32 13.44 6.05 5.32
CA TRP A 32 14.67 6.35 4.59
C TRP A 32 14.36 6.64 3.13
N VAL A 33 15.01 7.65 2.55
CA VAL A 33 14.87 8.00 1.14
C VAL A 33 16.25 8.23 0.53
N HIS A 34 16.47 7.65 -0.65
CA HIS A 34 17.73 7.75 -1.37
C HIS A 34 18.12 9.22 -1.60
N PRO A 35 19.41 9.59 -1.44
CA PRO A 35 19.87 10.97 -1.61
C PRO A 35 19.53 11.57 -2.99
N HIS A 36 19.53 10.73 -4.02
CA HIS A 36 19.21 11.15 -5.38
C HIS A 36 17.72 11.08 -5.74
N LEU A 37 16.84 10.61 -4.86
CA LEU A 37 15.41 10.56 -5.12
C LEU A 37 14.74 11.86 -4.65
N GLU A 38 14.09 12.59 -5.55
CA GLU A 38 13.38 13.82 -5.24
C GLU A 38 11.89 13.71 -5.57
N GLN A 39 11.08 14.56 -4.95
CA GLN A 39 9.67 14.73 -5.32
C GLN A 39 9.49 16.02 -6.12
N GLY A 40 8.53 16.00 -7.05
CA GLY A 40 8.12 17.16 -7.83
C GLY A 40 6.63 17.12 -8.15
N VAL A 41 6.15 18.13 -8.88
CA VAL A 41 4.77 18.19 -9.38
C VAL A 41 4.81 18.40 -10.88
N VAL A 42 4.04 17.61 -11.62
CA VAL A 42 3.79 17.78 -13.06
C VAL A 42 2.30 18.09 -13.25
N PRO A 43 1.94 19.08 -14.08
CA PRO A 43 0.54 19.53 -14.19
C PRO A 43 -0.50 18.44 -14.43
N ILE A 44 -0.16 17.40 -15.19
CA ILE A 44 -1.08 16.33 -15.58
C ILE A 44 -1.08 15.17 -14.58
N LYS A 45 0.09 14.79 -14.06
CA LYS A 45 0.24 13.61 -13.18
C LYS A 45 0.13 13.94 -11.69
N GLY A 46 0.15 15.23 -11.33
CA GLY A 46 0.22 15.67 -9.95
C GLY A 46 1.62 15.44 -9.38
N ARG A 47 1.71 14.97 -8.14
CA ARG A 47 3.00 14.70 -7.49
C ARG A 47 3.69 13.51 -8.15
N GLN A 48 5.01 13.51 -8.15
CA GLN A 48 5.81 12.41 -8.71
C GLN A 48 7.13 12.27 -7.97
N LEU A 49 7.76 11.09 -8.12
CA LEU A 49 9.16 10.86 -7.78
C LEU A 49 10.05 10.98 -9.02
N ARG A 50 11.27 11.46 -8.87
CA ARG A 50 12.26 11.57 -9.95
C ARG A 50 13.67 11.36 -9.42
N ALA A 51 14.55 10.82 -10.26
CA ALA A 51 15.97 10.75 -9.97
C ALA A 51 16.67 12.08 -10.29
N SER A 52 17.33 12.70 -9.32
CA SER A 52 18.15 13.92 -9.51
C SER A 52 19.55 13.61 -10.08
N GLN A 53 20.00 12.37 -9.94
CA GLN A 53 21.26 11.81 -10.46
C GLN A 53 21.00 10.36 -10.87
N PRO A 54 21.89 9.71 -11.66
CA PRO A 54 21.72 8.31 -12.00
C PRO A 54 21.63 7.42 -10.75
N ILE A 55 20.71 6.46 -10.77
CA ILE A 55 20.51 5.42 -9.73
C ILE A 55 20.67 4.07 -10.40
N ARG A 56 21.48 3.19 -9.81
CA ARG A 56 21.79 1.88 -10.42
C ARG A 56 20.72 0.84 -10.11
N GLN A 57 20.56 -0.12 -11.01
CA GLN A 57 19.75 -1.31 -10.76
C GLN A 57 20.12 -1.96 -9.41
N GLY A 58 19.09 -2.33 -8.65
CA GLY A 58 19.24 -2.97 -7.33
C GLY A 58 19.48 -2.00 -6.18
N GLU A 59 19.69 -0.71 -6.42
CA GLU A 59 19.79 0.27 -5.34
C GLU A 59 18.44 0.47 -4.64
N LEU A 60 18.51 0.68 -3.32
CA LEU A 60 17.35 1.02 -2.50
C LEU A 60 16.95 2.48 -2.77
N LEU A 61 15.67 2.72 -3.05
CA LEU A 61 15.15 4.07 -3.30
C LEU A 61 14.43 4.64 -2.08
N MET A 62 13.67 3.81 -1.38
CA MET A 62 12.83 4.25 -0.28
C MET A 62 12.52 3.09 0.67
N ILE A 63 12.50 3.39 1.96
CA ILE A 63 11.82 2.60 3.00
C ILE A 63 10.80 3.54 3.63
N ASP A 64 9.51 3.28 3.42
CA ASP A 64 8.44 4.06 4.05
C ASP A 64 7.74 3.24 5.13
N VAL A 65 7.48 3.89 6.26
CA VAL A 65 6.85 3.27 7.43
C VAL A 65 5.34 3.44 7.28
N PRO A 66 4.53 2.38 7.53
CA PRO A 66 3.09 2.50 7.40
C PRO A 66 2.57 3.50 8.45
N TYR A 67 1.77 4.46 8.01
CA TYR A 67 1.06 5.33 8.94
C TYR A 67 -0.11 4.60 9.60
N ALA A 68 -0.74 3.70 8.87
CA ALA A 68 -1.71 2.74 9.38
C ALA A 68 -1.64 1.47 8.54
N LEU A 69 -1.88 0.33 9.18
CA LEU A 69 -1.82 -0.99 8.56
C LEU A 69 -2.88 -1.89 9.21
N ILE A 70 -3.54 -2.75 8.45
CA ILE A 70 -4.47 -3.80 8.93
C ILE A 70 -4.10 -5.16 8.32
N PRO A 71 -4.31 -6.28 9.04
CA PRO A 71 -4.22 -7.61 8.44
C PRO A 71 -5.40 -7.84 7.47
N VAL A 72 -5.16 -8.65 6.44
CA VAL A 72 -6.17 -9.14 5.50
C VAL A 72 -6.07 -10.66 5.52
N VAL A 73 -7.01 -11.30 6.23
CA VAL A 73 -7.01 -12.75 6.47
C VAL A 73 -8.44 -13.28 6.47
N ASP A 74 -8.67 -14.45 5.86
CA ASP A 74 -10.00 -15.07 5.80
C ASP A 74 -10.39 -15.75 7.12
N ASP A 75 -9.43 -16.40 7.79
CA ASP A 75 -9.61 -17.02 9.12
C ASP A 75 -8.53 -16.54 10.11
N PRO A 76 -8.80 -15.44 10.84
CA PRO A 76 -7.84 -14.88 11.80
C PRO A 76 -7.46 -15.86 12.92
N ALA A 77 -8.35 -16.77 13.32
CA ALA A 77 -8.14 -17.62 14.48
C ALA A 77 -7.03 -18.66 14.23
N SER A 78 -6.93 -19.16 13.00
CA SER A 78 -5.96 -20.18 12.60
C SER A 78 -4.79 -19.63 11.77
N SER A 79 -4.86 -18.35 11.34
CA SER A 79 -3.88 -17.77 10.43
C SER A 79 -2.53 -17.44 11.08
N ASP A 80 -1.46 -17.78 10.36
CA ASP A 80 -0.08 -17.33 10.61
C ASP A 80 0.25 -15.99 9.95
N SER A 81 -0.65 -15.46 9.10
CA SER A 81 -0.48 -14.18 8.42
C SER A 81 -0.86 -12.98 9.30
N LEU A 82 -1.30 -13.21 10.54
CA LEU A 82 -1.62 -12.13 11.48
C LEU A 82 -0.38 -11.33 11.86
N LEU A 83 -0.51 -10.02 11.71
CA LEU A 83 0.55 -9.07 12.02
C LEU A 83 0.43 -8.58 13.47
N CYS A 84 1.59 -8.35 14.12
CA CYS A 84 1.64 -7.70 15.41
C CYS A 84 0.98 -6.31 15.31
N SER A 85 0.01 -6.04 16.17
CA SER A 85 -0.79 -4.81 16.15
C SER A 85 0.03 -3.56 16.52
N ASN A 86 1.17 -3.71 17.20
CA ASN A 86 2.10 -2.62 17.47
C ASN A 86 2.68 -2.08 16.14
N PRO A 87 2.43 -0.81 15.78
CA PRO A 87 2.84 -0.22 14.51
C PRO A 87 4.36 -0.09 14.33
N THR A 88 5.13 -0.11 15.42
CA THR A 88 6.61 -0.11 15.36
C THR A 88 7.21 -1.50 15.12
N CYS A 89 6.38 -2.54 15.23
CA CYS A 89 6.76 -3.94 15.09
C CYS A 89 6.17 -4.55 13.83
N SER A 90 4.84 -4.62 13.72
CA SER A 90 4.08 -5.13 12.56
C SER A 90 4.55 -6.45 11.93
N ARG A 91 5.36 -7.23 12.65
CA ARG A 91 5.86 -8.52 12.17
C ARG A 91 4.76 -9.56 12.16
N GLN A 92 4.84 -10.50 11.21
CA GLN A 92 4.01 -11.69 11.23
C GLN A 92 4.22 -12.45 12.53
N THR A 93 3.12 -12.86 13.14
CA THR A 93 3.09 -13.63 14.38
C THR A 93 2.85 -15.09 14.02
N GLN A 94 3.57 -16.02 14.62
CA GLN A 94 3.31 -17.46 14.40
C GLN A 94 2.30 -17.96 15.44
N HIS A 95 1.35 -18.77 14.99
CA HIS A 95 0.36 -19.41 15.85
C HIS A 95 1.05 -20.28 16.92
N GLY A 96 0.62 -20.15 18.18
CA GLY A 96 1.18 -20.89 19.32
C GLY A 96 2.45 -20.33 19.96
N SER A 97 3.13 -19.34 19.38
CA SER A 97 4.39 -18.78 19.91
C SER A 97 4.20 -17.44 20.64
N GLY A 98 3.76 -17.46 21.91
CA GLY A 98 3.70 -16.24 22.73
C GLY A 98 2.81 -15.11 22.16
N ARG A 99 1.94 -15.42 21.19
CA ARG A 99 0.95 -14.53 20.60
C ARG A 99 -0.06 -14.15 21.69
N ILE A 100 -0.25 -12.85 21.90
CA ILE A 100 -1.18 -12.31 22.89
C ILE A 100 -2.35 -11.68 22.15
N SER A 101 -3.58 -12.07 22.49
CA SER A 101 -4.80 -11.45 21.97
C SER A 101 -5.27 -10.29 22.86
N CYS A 102 -6.10 -9.41 22.32
CA CYS A 102 -6.76 -8.35 23.10
C CYS A 102 -7.48 -8.93 24.34
N PRO A 103 -7.20 -8.43 25.57
CA PRO A 103 -7.91 -8.88 26.78
C PRO A 103 -9.42 -8.64 26.74
N ASN A 104 -9.85 -7.57 26.06
CA ASN A 104 -11.26 -7.24 25.84
C ASN A 104 -11.91 -8.06 24.70
N ARG A 105 -11.13 -8.91 24.03
CA ARG A 105 -11.56 -9.75 22.90
C ARG A 105 -12.31 -8.94 21.83
N CYS A 106 -11.79 -7.76 21.51
CA CYS A 106 -12.44 -6.84 20.58
C CYS A 106 -12.52 -7.41 19.15
N LEU A 107 -11.46 -8.07 18.70
CA LEU A 107 -11.38 -8.74 17.42
C LEU A 107 -10.25 -9.79 17.43
N ALA A 108 -10.46 -10.93 16.77
CA ALA A 108 -9.49 -12.03 16.70
C ALA A 108 -8.19 -11.63 15.96
N ASP A 109 -8.31 -10.73 15.00
CA ASP A 109 -7.24 -10.19 14.18
C ASP A 109 -6.26 -9.29 14.97
N VAL A 110 -6.65 -8.81 16.15
CA VAL A 110 -5.81 -7.93 16.98
C VAL A 110 -4.97 -8.76 17.95
N VAL A 111 -3.70 -8.91 17.59
CA VAL A 111 -2.72 -9.69 18.34
C VAL A 111 -1.38 -8.97 18.47
N TRP A 112 -0.61 -9.30 19.51
CA TRP A 112 0.77 -8.87 19.68
C TRP A 112 1.70 -10.08 19.78
N CYS A 113 2.95 -9.90 19.34
CA CYS A 113 3.95 -10.95 19.38
C CYS A 113 4.55 -11.20 20.78
N GLY A 114 4.10 -10.47 21.80
CA GLY A 114 4.60 -10.54 23.17
C GLY A 114 4.19 -9.34 24.01
N PRO A 115 4.44 -9.38 25.34
CA PRO A 115 3.92 -8.38 26.28
C PRO A 115 4.49 -6.99 26.03
N THR A 116 5.76 -6.88 25.63
CA THR A 116 6.38 -5.58 25.29
C THR A 116 5.66 -4.87 24.16
N CYS A 117 5.24 -5.60 23.11
CA CYS A 117 4.49 -4.98 22.01
C CYS A 117 3.05 -4.66 22.41
N GLN A 118 2.44 -5.45 23.30
CA GLN A 118 1.11 -5.17 23.81
C GLN A 118 1.09 -3.88 24.65
N GLU A 119 2.06 -3.75 25.56
CA GLU A 119 2.21 -2.57 26.43
C GLU A 119 2.52 -1.32 25.60
N ALA A 120 3.47 -1.40 24.66
CA ALA A 120 3.83 -0.27 23.80
C ALA A 120 2.68 0.22 22.90
N ASP A 121 1.75 -0.66 22.53
CA ASP A 121 0.61 -0.35 21.65
C ASP A 121 -0.66 0.01 22.42
N GLN A 122 -0.64 -0.04 23.76
CA GLN A 122 -1.84 0.03 24.59
C GLN A 122 -2.69 1.27 24.29
N LEU A 123 -2.11 2.47 24.32
CA LEU A 123 -2.83 3.73 24.11
C LEU A 123 -3.45 3.84 22.72
N ARG A 124 -2.73 3.39 21.67
CA ARG A 124 -3.25 3.38 20.30
C ARG A 124 -4.39 2.37 20.18
N HIS A 125 -4.23 1.19 20.77
CA HIS A 125 -5.26 0.15 20.71
C HIS A 125 -6.53 0.53 21.48
N GLU A 126 -6.40 1.19 22.63
CA GLU A 126 -7.54 1.69 23.42
C GLU A 126 -8.47 2.58 22.57
N PHE A 127 -7.91 3.36 21.64
CA PHE A 127 -8.67 4.20 20.71
C PHE A 127 -9.60 3.40 19.77
N GLU A 128 -9.18 2.21 19.32
CA GLU A 128 -9.95 1.39 18.36
C GLU A 128 -10.72 0.22 19.03
N CYS A 129 -10.33 -0.18 20.24
CA CYS A 129 -10.78 -1.43 20.88
C CYS A 129 -12.31 -1.50 21.03
N THR A 130 -12.94 -0.47 21.58
CA THR A 130 -14.40 -0.45 21.78
C THR A 130 -15.15 -0.40 20.45
N TRP A 131 -14.61 0.30 19.44
CA TRP A 131 -15.19 0.36 18.11
C TRP A 131 -15.19 -1.03 17.45
N LEU A 132 -14.05 -1.72 17.50
CA LEU A 132 -13.89 -3.08 16.97
C LEU A 132 -14.87 -4.05 17.63
N GLN A 133 -14.90 -4.07 18.96
CA GLN A 133 -15.80 -4.94 19.73
C GLN A 133 -17.27 -4.72 19.37
N ARG A 134 -17.65 -3.46 19.12
CA ARG A 134 -19.05 -3.10 18.85
C ARG A 134 -19.47 -3.31 17.40
N TYR A 135 -18.58 -3.06 16.44
CA TYR A 135 -18.96 -2.89 15.04
C TYR A 135 -18.36 -3.90 14.08
N ALA A 136 -17.29 -4.61 14.43
CA ALA A 136 -16.60 -5.49 13.48
C ALA A 136 -17.52 -6.59 12.91
N ALA A 137 -18.18 -7.38 13.77
CA ALA A 137 -19.09 -8.44 13.30
C ALA A 137 -20.35 -7.89 12.57
N PRO A 138 -21.06 -6.87 13.08
CA PRO A 138 -22.20 -6.29 12.36
C PRO A 138 -21.84 -5.67 11.01
N ILE A 139 -20.63 -5.12 10.85
CA ILE A 139 -20.18 -4.58 9.57
C ILE A 139 -19.95 -5.73 8.60
N ARG A 140 -19.12 -6.71 8.95
CA ARG A 140 -18.82 -7.86 8.08
C ARG A 140 -20.07 -8.58 7.60
N ALA A 141 -21.00 -8.85 8.52
CA ALA A 141 -22.25 -9.53 8.19
C ALA A 141 -23.15 -8.74 7.21
N LYS A 142 -23.08 -7.41 7.22
CA LYS A 142 -23.95 -6.56 6.41
C LYS A 142 -23.32 -6.06 5.11
N TRP A 143 -22.03 -5.73 5.16
CA TRP A 143 -21.31 -5.01 4.11
C TRP A 143 -20.12 -5.82 3.56
N GLY A 144 -19.74 -6.92 4.21
CA GLY A 144 -18.63 -7.77 3.79
C GLY A 144 -17.26 -7.31 4.30
N GLU A 145 -16.24 -8.08 3.95
CA GLU A 145 -14.87 -7.88 4.42
C GLU A 145 -14.22 -6.61 3.84
N TYR A 146 -14.54 -6.26 2.58
CA TYR A 146 -13.97 -5.06 1.95
C TYR A 146 -14.33 -3.78 2.72
N ASP A 147 -15.64 -3.55 2.93
CA ASP A 147 -16.12 -2.36 3.65
C ASP A 147 -15.64 -2.36 5.11
N PHE A 148 -15.55 -3.54 5.73
CA PHE A 148 -14.96 -3.66 7.06
C PHE A 148 -13.48 -3.24 7.07
N GLY A 149 -12.68 -3.77 6.14
CA GLY A 149 -11.25 -3.46 6.01
C GLY A 149 -11.02 -1.97 5.78
N MET A 150 -11.73 -1.35 4.83
CA MET A 150 -11.65 0.09 4.59
C MET A 150 -11.96 0.89 5.87
N MET A 151 -13.09 0.60 6.54
CA MET A 151 -13.44 1.32 7.76
C MET A 151 -12.44 1.10 8.90
N TRP A 152 -11.89 -0.11 9.02
CA TRP A 152 -10.88 -0.41 10.03
C TRP A 152 -9.56 0.32 9.76
N LEU A 153 -9.13 0.38 8.50
CA LEU A 153 -7.95 1.15 8.10
C LEU A 153 -8.13 2.64 8.42
N ILE A 154 -9.32 3.20 8.15
CA ILE A 154 -9.67 4.58 8.55
C ILE A 154 -9.59 4.76 10.07
N VAL A 155 -10.13 3.82 10.86
CA VAL A 155 -10.02 3.86 12.33
C VAL A 155 -8.55 3.85 12.78
N ARG A 156 -7.68 3.07 12.14
CA ARG A 156 -6.24 3.06 12.46
C ARG A 156 -5.50 4.32 12.01
N ILE A 157 -5.91 4.94 10.92
CA ILE A 157 -5.41 6.26 10.49
C ILE A 157 -5.76 7.31 11.57
N LEU A 158 -7.00 7.31 12.07
CA LEU A 158 -7.44 8.21 13.13
C LEU A 158 -6.75 7.93 14.47
N ALA A 159 -6.54 6.66 14.82
CA ALA A 159 -5.80 6.27 16.02
C ALA A 159 -4.35 6.78 15.96
N SER A 160 -3.70 6.67 14.81
CA SER A 160 -2.32 7.15 14.63
C SER A 160 -2.24 8.67 14.71
N GLN A 161 -3.22 9.39 14.14
CA GLN A 161 -3.33 10.84 14.29
C GLN A 161 -3.52 11.26 15.75
N HIS A 162 -4.34 10.51 16.49
CA HIS A 162 -4.58 10.76 17.90
C HIS A 162 -3.28 10.63 18.72
N MET A 163 -2.43 9.64 18.40
CA MET A 163 -1.13 9.47 19.04
C MET A 163 -0.15 10.59 18.67
N GLU A 164 -0.07 10.98 17.40
CA GLU A 164 0.78 12.08 16.93
C GLU A 164 0.43 13.42 17.63
N ARG A 165 -0.85 13.66 17.91
CA ARG A 165 -1.29 14.87 18.65
C ARG A 165 -0.89 14.87 20.13
N GLN A 166 -0.79 13.69 20.74
CA GLN A 166 -0.42 13.56 22.16
C GLN A 166 1.09 13.53 22.38
N GLN A 167 1.84 13.07 21.38
CA GLN A 167 3.30 13.01 21.39
C GLN A 167 3.81 13.79 20.17
N PRO A 168 4.06 15.11 20.31
CA PRO A 168 4.71 15.86 19.25
C PRO A 168 6.06 15.18 18.94
N SER A 169 6.27 14.76 17.70
CA SER A 169 7.53 14.12 17.30
C SER A 169 8.70 15.09 17.43
N ASP A 170 9.88 14.59 17.84
CA ASP A 170 11.17 15.25 17.58
C ASP A 170 11.32 15.45 16.05
N THR A 171 11.09 16.68 15.60
CA THR A 171 10.92 17.06 14.20
C THR A 171 12.19 17.11 13.33
N ASP A 172 13.35 16.66 13.83
CA ASP A 172 14.62 16.80 13.10
C ASP A 172 15.14 15.48 12.53
N ASN A 173 14.41 14.92 11.55
CA ASN A 173 14.99 13.93 10.65
C ASN A 173 15.04 14.50 9.22
N GLU A 174 16.20 14.48 8.58
CA GLU A 174 16.44 15.01 7.22
C GLU A 174 15.43 14.45 6.19
N THR A 175 15.00 13.19 6.35
CA THR A 175 13.97 12.58 5.49
C THR A 175 12.63 13.34 5.54
N ASN A 176 12.23 13.83 6.71
CA ASN A 176 10.97 14.58 6.88
C ASN A 176 11.02 15.98 6.27
N GLN A 177 12.22 16.55 6.10
CA GLN A 177 12.40 17.84 5.42
C GLN A 177 12.17 17.71 3.91
N ARG A 178 12.57 16.58 3.30
CA ARG A 178 12.42 16.33 1.87
C ARG A 178 11.09 15.67 1.50
N PHE A 179 10.49 14.89 2.40
CA PHE A 179 9.26 14.14 2.16
C PHE A 179 8.33 14.21 3.37
N LYS A 180 7.09 14.67 3.15
CA LYS A 180 6.09 14.78 4.22
C LYS A 180 5.77 13.39 4.80
N GLY A 181 5.76 13.32 6.13
CA GLY A 181 5.32 12.17 6.91
C GLY A 181 4.09 12.49 7.75
N GLY A 182 3.74 11.56 8.65
CA GLY A 182 2.69 11.76 9.64
C GLY A 182 1.35 12.14 9.03
N TRP A 183 0.54 12.86 9.81
CA TRP A 183 -0.77 13.33 9.38
C TRP A 183 -0.70 14.27 8.16
N ASP A 184 0.31 15.14 8.09
CA ASP A 184 0.50 16.05 6.95
C ASP A 184 0.72 15.30 5.63
N GLY A 185 1.43 14.17 5.69
CA GLY A 185 1.58 13.27 4.57
C GLY A 185 0.26 12.63 4.15
N ILE A 186 -0.56 12.16 5.09
CA ILE A 186 -1.89 11.62 4.79
C ILE A 186 -2.81 12.69 4.19
N MET A 187 -2.79 13.91 4.69
CA MET A 187 -3.58 15.02 4.14
C MET A 187 -3.12 15.46 2.74
N SER A 188 -1.90 15.08 2.34
CA SER A 188 -1.38 15.36 1.01
C SER A 188 -1.80 14.35 -0.06
N PHE A 189 -2.40 13.20 0.32
CA PHE A 189 -2.91 12.18 -0.60
C PHE A 189 -3.87 12.76 -1.63
N CYS A 190 -3.84 12.25 -2.86
CA CYS A 190 -4.88 12.60 -3.84
C CYS A 190 -6.21 11.96 -3.46
N GLY A 191 -7.32 12.40 -4.07
CA GLY A 191 -8.65 11.88 -3.79
C GLY A 191 -9.54 12.89 -3.09
N SER A 192 -10.72 13.09 -3.67
CA SER A 192 -11.81 13.92 -3.15
C SER A 192 -13.14 13.28 -3.54
N ILE A 193 -14.25 13.80 -3.03
CA ILE A 193 -15.59 13.34 -3.44
C ILE A 193 -15.82 13.44 -4.96
N ASP A 194 -15.13 14.34 -5.66
CA ASP A 194 -15.23 14.51 -7.11
C ASP A 194 -14.42 13.46 -7.88
N SER A 195 -13.53 12.74 -7.20
CA SER A 195 -12.73 11.66 -7.79
C SER A 195 -13.53 10.36 -7.96
N TRP A 196 -14.71 10.27 -7.34
CA TRP A 196 -15.47 9.02 -7.20
C TRP A 196 -16.88 9.15 -7.75
N ALA A 197 -17.48 8.02 -8.12
CA ALA A 197 -18.87 8.01 -8.56
C ALA A 197 -19.79 8.46 -7.40
N HIS A 198 -20.81 9.29 -7.70
CA HIS A 198 -21.74 9.79 -6.68
C HIS A 198 -22.40 8.68 -5.84
N SER A 199 -22.66 7.51 -6.43
CA SER A 199 -23.19 6.35 -5.72
C SER A 199 -22.22 5.80 -4.66
N GLN A 200 -20.92 5.75 -4.97
CA GLN A 200 -19.88 5.32 -4.03
C GLN A 200 -19.76 6.31 -2.87
N VAL A 201 -19.66 7.61 -3.17
CA VAL A 201 -19.59 8.67 -2.14
C VAL A 201 -20.81 8.64 -1.23
N ARG A 202 -22.01 8.45 -1.79
CA ARG A 202 -23.24 8.30 -1.00
C ARG A 202 -23.21 7.06 -0.10
N SER A 203 -22.67 5.94 -0.60
CA SER A 203 -22.51 4.71 0.19
C SER A 203 -21.57 4.95 1.38
N TRP A 204 -20.38 5.51 1.14
CA TRP A 204 -19.41 5.85 2.19
C TRP A 204 -19.98 6.87 3.18
N THR A 205 -20.74 7.86 2.72
CA THR A 205 -21.41 8.82 3.60
C THR A 205 -22.38 8.12 4.57
N ALA A 206 -23.11 7.10 4.12
CA ALA A 206 -23.98 6.31 4.98
C ALA A 206 -23.19 5.46 5.99
N LEU A 207 -22.07 4.86 5.56
CA LEU A 207 -21.16 4.13 6.44
C LEU A 207 -20.57 5.05 7.51
N VAL A 208 -20.06 6.22 7.13
CA VAL A 208 -19.49 7.21 8.04
C VAL A 208 -20.49 7.64 9.09
N LYS A 209 -21.69 8.06 8.68
CA LYS A 209 -22.74 8.49 9.62
C LYS A 209 -23.12 7.41 10.62
N LYS A 210 -23.01 6.13 10.24
CA LYS A 210 -23.41 5.00 11.08
C LYS A 210 -22.28 4.47 11.97
N TYR A 211 -21.07 4.34 11.43
CA TYR A 211 -19.98 3.59 12.04
C TYR A 211 -18.76 4.46 12.38
N LEU A 212 -18.47 5.51 11.61
CA LEU A 212 -17.24 6.32 11.77
C LEU A 212 -17.50 7.74 12.27
N ARG A 213 -18.71 8.06 12.74
CA ARG A 213 -18.99 9.39 13.30
C ARG A 213 -18.21 9.57 14.61
N SER A 214 -17.72 10.79 14.84
CA SER A 214 -17.10 11.14 16.11
C SER A 214 -18.10 10.94 17.25
N SER A 215 -17.75 10.08 18.20
CA SER A 215 -18.62 9.66 19.30
C SER A 215 -17.78 9.13 20.48
N PRO A 216 -18.39 8.85 21.64
CA PRO A 216 -17.65 8.24 22.76
C PRO A 216 -16.99 6.89 22.44
N VAL A 217 -17.45 6.18 21.39
CA VAL A 217 -16.87 4.91 20.94
C VAL A 217 -15.65 5.12 20.01
N LEU A 218 -15.56 6.28 19.36
CA LEU A 218 -14.50 6.65 18.43
C LEU A 218 -14.36 8.18 18.44
N SER A 219 -13.50 8.70 19.32
CA SER A 219 -13.41 10.14 19.60
C SER A 219 -12.30 10.80 18.78
N HIS A 220 -12.58 11.09 17.50
CA HIS A 220 -11.60 11.69 16.58
C HIS A 220 -11.84 13.18 16.25
N GLY A 221 -13.07 13.68 16.46
CA GLY A 221 -13.41 15.09 16.32
C GLY A 221 -13.57 15.61 14.88
N LEU A 222 -13.46 14.75 13.85
CA LEU A 222 -13.70 15.17 12.46
C LEU A 222 -15.21 15.20 12.15
N SER A 223 -15.59 16.06 11.20
CA SER A 223 -16.94 16.06 10.65
C SER A 223 -17.19 14.79 9.81
N ALA A 224 -18.46 14.51 9.50
CA ALA A 224 -18.79 13.41 8.61
C ALA A 224 -18.19 13.62 7.21
N ASP A 225 -18.20 14.87 6.71
CA ASP A 225 -17.70 15.21 5.38
C ASP A 225 -16.17 15.05 5.31
N ASP A 226 -15.45 15.46 6.37
CA ASP A 226 -13.99 15.26 6.46
C ASP A 226 -13.63 13.77 6.55
N THR A 227 -14.47 12.96 7.21
CA THR A 227 -14.25 11.51 7.30
C THR A 227 -14.51 10.84 5.95
N VAL A 228 -15.50 11.28 5.18
CA VAL A 228 -15.72 10.82 3.80
C VAL A 228 -14.56 11.23 2.90
N ALA A 229 -14.05 12.46 3.05
CA ALA A 229 -12.87 12.92 2.31
C ALA A 229 -11.63 12.08 2.66
N LEU A 230 -11.49 11.62 3.91
CA LEU A 230 -10.42 10.72 4.32
C LEU A 230 -10.53 9.34 3.63
N ILE A 231 -11.74 8.78 3.52
CA ILE A 231 -11.98 7.54 2.74
C ILE A 231 -11.58 7.74 1.29
N CYS A 232 -11.98 8.87 0.68
CA CYS A 232 -11.63 9.16 -0.71
C CYS A 232 -10.10 9.21 -0.95
N ARG A 233 -9.34 9.65 0.06
CA ARG A 233 -7.87 9.67 0.02
C ARG A 233 -7.28 8.29 0.25
N GLU A 234 -7.78 7.55 1.22
CA GLU A 234 -7.31 6.19 1.50
C GLU A 234 -7.51 5.27 0.28
N GLU A 235 -8.72 5.24 -0.28
CA GLU A 235 -9.06 4.39 -1.44
C GLU A 235 -8.23 4.70 -2.69
N ALA A 236 -7.70 5.92 -2.82
CA ALA A 236 -6.86 6.31 -3.95
C ALA A 236 -5.36 6.04 -3.73
N ASN A 237 -4.92 5.75 -2.49
CA ASN A 237 -3.50 5.76 -2.12
C ASN A 237 -3.06 4.57 -1.25
N SER A 238 -3.97 3.67 -0.87
CA SER A 238 -3.63 2.51 -0.05
C SER A 238 -2.91 1.42 -0.86
N PHE A 239 -2.13 0.63 -0.14
CA PHE A 239 -1.29 -0.43 -0.68
C PHE A 239 -1.74 -1.77 -0.12
N GLY A 240 -1.94 -2.74 -1.01
CA GLY A 240 -1.94 -4.15 -0.62
C GLY A 240 -0.52 -4.63 -0.35
N LEU A 241 -0.35 -5.44 0.69
CA LEU A 241 0.91 -6.08 1.04
C LEU A 241 0.90 -7.52 0.56
N TYR A 242 1.94 -7.89 -0.18
CA TYR A 242 2.08 -9.17 -0.86
C TYR A 242 3.43 -9.84 -0.52
N PRO A 243 3.52 -11.18 -0.51
CA PRO A 243 4.75 -11.89 -0.17
C PRO A 243 5.93 -11.65 -1.13
N ARG A 244 5.65 -11.33 -2.40
CA ARG A 244 6.67 -11.10 -3.44
C ARG A 244 6.55 -9.72 -4.07
N GLU A 245 7.58 -9.35 -4.82
CA GLU A 245 7.74 -8.07 -5.48
C GLU A 245 6.61 -7.78 -6.48
N THR A 246 6.10 -6.55 -6.43
CA THR A 246 5.26 -5.96 -7.48
C THR A 246 6.11 -5.08 -8.38
N GLY A 247 5.81 -5.07 -9.68
CA GLY A 247 6.53 -4.27 -10.67
C GLY A 247 7.73 -4.97 -11.30
N VAL A 248 7.83 -6.30 -11.21
CA VAL A 248 8.81 -7.08 -11.96
C VAL A 248 8.52 -6.91 -13.47
N TYR A 249 9.45 -6.30 -14.19
CA TYR A 249 9.33 -6.04 -15.61
C TYR A 249 10.72 -6.14 -16.30
N PRO A 250 10.85 -6.83 -17.46
CA PRO A 250 9.83 -7.61 -18.16
C PRO A 250 9.23 -8.74 -17.30
N VAL A 251 7.97 -9.09 -17.58
CA VAL A 251 7.29 -10.18 -16.84
C VAL A 251 8.04 -11.49 -17.14
N PRO A 252 8.43 -12.27 -16.12
CA PRO A 252 9.12 -13.54 -16.33
C PRO A 252 8.26 -14.54 -17.12
N GLU A 253 8.92 -15.46 -17.85
CA GLU A 253 8.28 -16.60 -18.49
C GLU A 253 8.81 -17.91 -17.89
N PRO A 254 7.96 -18.72 -17.22
CA PRO A 254 6.54 -18.48 -16.94
C PRO A 254 6.30 -17.33 -15.95
N PRO A 255 5.10 -16.70 -15.96
CA PRO A 255 4.77 -15.66 -15.00
C PRO A 255 4.82 -16.17 -13.57
N VAL A 256 5.35 -15.34 -12.67
CA VAL A 256 5.45 -15.63 -11.23
C VAL A 256 4.42 -14.80 -10.49
N ASP A 257 3.42 -15.46 -9.89
CA ASP A 257 2.39 -14.81 -9.08
C ASP A 257 3.00 -14.18 -7.82
N ARG A 258 2.58 -12.97 -7.44
CA ARG A 258 3.15 -12.27 -6.28
C ARG A 258 2.67 -12.77 -4.91
N GLY A 259 1.75 -13.73 -4.89
CA GLY A 259 1.05 -14.24 -3.72
C GLY A 259 -0.25 -13.50 -3.43
N GLU A 260 -1.01 -14.05 -2.49
CA GLU A 260 -2.23 -13.44 -1.97
C GLU A 260 -1.91 -12.24 -1.06
N GLN A 261 -2.83 -11.28 -1.03
CA GLN A 261 -2.71 -10.12 -0.14
C GLN A 261 -2.85 -10.57 1.32
N PHE A 262 -1.92 -10.16 2.18
CA PHE A 262 -1.97 -10.50 3.62
C PHE A 262 -2.22 -9.28 4.53
N ALA A 263 -2.14 -8.06 3.98
CA ALA A 263 -2.40 -6.83 4.71
C ALA A 263 -2.74 -5.66 3.76
N ALA A 264 -3.28 -4.59 4.32
CA ALA A 264 -3.49 -3.31 3.66
C ALA A 264 -2.93 -2.17 4.51
N ALA A 265 -2.32 -1.16 3.90
CA ALA A 265 -1.69 -0.06 4.62
C ALA A 265 -1.65 1.24 3.80
N VAL A 266 -1.43 2.36 4.49
CA VAL A 266 -1.17 3.67 3.87
C VAL A 266 0.25 4.15 4.20
N TYR A 267 0.94 4.65 3.18
CA TYR A 267 2.34 5.04 3.22
C TYR A 267 2.51 6.48 2.69
N PRO A 268 2.73 7.47 3.57
CA PRO A 268 2.77 8.88 3.20
C PRO A 268 3.72 9.25 2.03
N ARG A 269 4.85 8.57 1.92
CA ARG A 269 5.93 8.85 0.95
C ARG A 269 5.84 7.91 -0.24
N ALA A 270 5.54 6.63 -0.01
CA ALA A 270 5.42 5.66 -1.09
C ALA A 270 4.27 6.00 -2.05
N ALA A 271 3.17 6.58 -1.54
CA ALA A 271 2.01 7.02 -2.33
C ALA A 271 2.31 8.18 -3.30
N ILE A 272 3.51 8.77 -3.28
CA ILE A 272 3.93 9.79 -4.25
C ILE A 272 4.32 9.16 -5.60
N ALA A 273 4.70 7.88 -5.62
CA ALA A 273 5.16 7.21 -6.82
C ALA A 273 4.00 6.99 -7.81
N ASN A 274 4.15 7.50 -9.03
CA ASN A 274 3.19 7.28 -10.10
C ASN A 274 3.30 5.87 -10.70
N HIS A 275 2.28 5.53 -11.49
CA HIS A 275 2.20 4.28 -12.21
C HIS A 275 2.97 4.28 -13.54
N SER A 276 3.58 3.14 -13.87
CA SER A 276 3.99 2.76 -15.23
C SER A 276 3.76 1.25 -15.47
N CYS A 277 3.32 0.87 -16.68
CA CYS A 277 3.24 -0.55 -17.10
C CYS A 277 4.61 -1.15 -17.48
N SER A 278 5.64 -0.30 -17.52
CA SER A 278 7.07 -0.61 -17.63
C SER A 278 7.82 0.11 -16.51
N PRO A 279 7.60 -0.27 -15.23
CA PRO A 279 8.13 0.46 -14.09
C PRO A 279 9.66 0.32 -13.99
N ASN A 280 10.28 1.34 -13.39
CA ASN A 280 11.71 1.32 -13.03
C ASN A 280 11.93 1.09 -11.51
N ILE A 281 10.84 0.88 -10.76
CA ILE A 281 10.85 0.47 -9.35
C ILE A 281 10.06 -0.83 -9.17
N MET A 282 10.68 -1.79 -8.48
CA MET A 282 9.99 -2.91 -7.83
C MET A 282 9.75 -2.59 -6.36
N HIS A 283 8.64 -3.10 -5.80
CA HIS A 283 8.34 -2.91 -4.38
C HIS A 283 7.72 -4.12 -3.70
N LYS A 284 8.00 -4.25 -2.41
CA LYS A 284 7.35 -5.20 -1.48
C LYS A 284 7.46 -4.68 -0.05
N PRO A 285 6.58 -5.13 0.86
CA PRO A 285 6.81 -4.91 2.28
C PRO A 285 8.01 -5.73 2.78
N ASP A 286 8.72 -5.21 3.79
CA ASP A 286 9.63 -6.01 4.60
C ASP A 286 8.88 -6.80 5.69
N HIS A 287 9.62 -7.51 6.54
CA HIS A 287 9.05 -8.31 7.63
C HIS A 287 8.39 -7.49 8.74
N HIS A 288 8.47 -6.16 8.70
CA HIS A 288 7.84 -5.21 9.62
C HIS A 288 6.72 -4.40 8.92
N GLY A 289 6.32 -4.79 7.71
CA GLY A 289 5.30 -4.07 6.95
C GLY A 289 5.74 -2.69 6.47
N ARG A 290 7.05 -2.38 6.44
CA ARG A 290 7.56 -1.16 5.80
C ARG A 290 7.63 -1.36 4.30
N MET A 291 7.17 -0.39 3.52
CA MET A 291 7.21 -0.47 2.06
C MET A 291 8.62 -0.20 1.57
N VAL A 292 9.19 -1.13 0.80
CA VAL A 292 10.57 -1.06 0.28
C VAL A 292 10.54 -0.90 -1.23
N PHE A 293 11.14 0.18 -1.74
CA PHE A 293 11.30 0.44 -3.17
C PHE A 293 12.75 0.18 -3.61
N THR A 294 12.92 -0.62 -4.66
CA THR A 294 14.23 -0.98 -5.23
C THR A 294 14.25 -0.71 -6.74
N ALA A 295 15.36 -0.20 -7.27
CA ALA A 295 15.50 0.05 -8.71
C ALA A 295 15.44 -1.28 -9.48
N SER A 296 14.49 -1.41 -10.41
CA SER A 296 14.37 -2.62 -11.25
C SER A 296 15.36 -2.63 -12.42
N ARG A 297 15.84 -1.44 -12.80
CA ARG A 297 16.87 -1.18 -13.82
C ARG A 297 17.61 0.11 -13.47
N ASP A 298 18.65 0.43 -14.22
CA ASP A 298 19.29 1.75 -14.14
C ASP A 298 18.26 2.84 -14.46
N ILE A 299 18.31 3.92 -13.68
CA ILE A 299 17.43 5.09 -13.78
C ILE A 299 18.31 6.30 -14.10
N ALA A 300 18.01 7.01 -15.18
CA ALA A 300 18.76 8.17 -15.60
C ALA A 300 18.46 9.41 -14.73
N ALA A 301 19.39 10.36 -14.66
CA ALA A 301 19.11 11.66 -14.08
C ALA A 301 17.96 12.35 -14.83
N GLY A 302 17.00 12.90 -14.10
CA GLY A 302 15.80 13.52 -14.63
C GLY A 302 14.64 12.54 -14.92
N GLU A 303 14.87 11.23 -14.84
CA GLU A 303 13.85 10.23 -15.16
C GLU A 303 12.82 10.08 -14.02
N GLU A 304 11.53 10.02 -14.37
CA GLU A 304 10.46 9.77 -13.42
C GLU A 304 10.58 8.35 -12.83
N CYS A 305 10.44 8.26 -11.52
CA CYS A 305 10.53 7.02 -10.76
C CYS A 305 9.13 6.46 -10.53
N CYS A 306 8.78 5.38 -11.23
CA CYS A 306 7.43 4.81 -11.25
C CYS A 306 7.38 3.37 -10.74
N ILE A 307 6.31 3.06 -10.01
CA ILE A 307 5.93 1.69 -9.61
C ILE A 307 4.84 1.14 -10.54
N SER A 308 4.54 -0.16 -10.43
CA SER A 308 3.27 -0.70 -10.97
C SER A 308 2.19 -0.70 -9.88
N TYR A 309 0.96 -0.30 -10.19
CA TYR A 309 -0.15 -0.31 -9.21
C TYR A 309 -0.82 -1.67 -9.10
N PHE A 310 -0.47 -2.59 -9.99
CA PHE A 310 -1.05 -3.93 -10.07
C PHE A 310 -0.01 -4.96 -10.50
N ASP A 311 -0.38 -6.22 -10.38
CA ASP A 311 0.44 -7.34 -10.84
C ASP A 311 0.45 -7.42 -12.37
N LEU A 312 1.61 -7.13 -12.97
CA LEU A 312 1.80 -7.15 -14.42
C LEU A 312 1.65 -8.56 -15.01
N SER A 313 1.77 -9.62 -14.21
CA SER A 313 1.53 -11.00 -14.65
C SER A 313 0.04 -11.31 -14.86
N LYS A 314 -0.85 -10.60 -14.15
CA LYS A 314 -2.31 -10.82 -14.22
C LYS A 314 -2.99 -10.00 -15.31
N ARG A 315 -2.33 -8.96 -15.83
CA ARG A 315 -2.88 -8.03 -16.83
C ARG A 315 -1.89 -7.80 -17.95
N VAL A 316 -1.95 -8.68 -18.95
CA VAL A 316 -0.95 -8.73 -20.01
C VAL A 316 -1.23 -7.73 -21.12
N ASP A 317 -2.47 -7.64 -21.63
CA ASP A 317 -2.81 -6.80 -22.78
C ASP A 317 -3.12 -5.33 -22.41
N LEU A 318 -2.94 -4.41 -23.38
CA LEU A 318 -3.14 -2.98 -23.21
C LEU A 318 -4.52 -2.62 -22.65
N LYS A 319 -5.58 -3.24 -23.19
CA LYS A 319 -6.97 -2.93 -22.82
C LYS A 319 -7.22 -3.30 -21.36
N SER A 320 -6.84 -4.51 -20.94
CA SER A 320 -6.98 -4.97 -19.56
C SER A 320 -6.25 -4.08 -18.55
N ARG A 321 -5.04 -3.60 -18.90
CA ARG A 321 -4.27 -2.66 -18.07
C ARG A 321 -4.98 -1.30 -17.96
N ARG A 322 -5.43 -0.72 -19.08
CA ARG A 322 -6.13 0.58 -19.10
C ARG A 322 -7.50 0.53 -18.44
N ASP A 323 -8.29 -0.51 -18.67
CA ASP A 323 -9.59 -0.68 -18.03
C ASP A 323 -9.45 -0.77 -16.50
N HIS A 324 -8.41 -1.48 -16.02
CA HIS A 324 -8.14 -1.57 -14.60
C HIS A 324 -7.75 -0.23 -13.97
N LEU A 325 -6.83 0.50 -14.61
CA LEU A 325 -6.41 1.83 -14.15
C LEU A 325 -7.55 2.84 -14.21
N GLN A 326 -8.37 2.80 -15.26
CA GLN A 326 -9.53 3.66 -15.40
C GLN A 326 -10.62 3.33 -14.37
N GLY A 327 -10.80 2.06 -14.04
CA GLY A 327 -11.78 1.60 -13.06
C GLY A 327 -11.43 2.00 -11.62
N LEU A 328 -10.17 1.78 -11.22
CA LEU A 328 -9.73 1.98 -9.82
C LEU A 328 -9.04 3.31 -9.56
N PHE A 329 -8.26 3.81 -10.53
CA PHE A 329 -7.40 4.99 -10.36
C PHE A 329 -7.81 6.17 -11.24
N ARG A 330 -8.84 5.99 -12.09
CA ARG A 330 -9.48 7.05 -12.89
C ARG A 330 -8.56 7.77 -13.88
N PHE A 331 -7.53 7.10 -14.37
CA PHE A 331 -6.67 7.64 -15.42
C PHE A 331 -6.35 6.60 -16.51
N VAL A 332 -5.97 7.10 -17.68
CA VAL A 332 -5.47 6.29 -18.81
C VAL A 332 -3.95 6.35 -18.83
N CYS A 333 -3.30 5.19 -18.76
CA CYS A 333 -1.83 5.13 -18.78
C CYS A 333 -1.28 5.40 -20.19
N GLY A 334 -0.39 6.40 -20.27
CA GLY A 334 0.42 6.75 -21.45
C GLY A 334 1.92 6.56 -21.21
N CYS A 335 2.32 5.49 -20.52
CA CYS A 335 3.75 5.13 -20.42
C CYS A 335 4.25 4.54 -21.75
N ASP A 336 5.57 4.51 -21.94
CA ASP A 336 6.22 4.04 -23.17
C ASP A 336 5.69 2.69 -23.65
N ARG A 337 5.49 1.73 -22.75
CA ARG A 337 4.91 0.43 -23.09
C ARG A 337 3.48 0.56 -23.63
N CYS A 338 2.63 1.34 -22.98
CA CYS A 338 1.25 1.51 -23.42
C CYS A 338 1.18 2.26 -24.76
N SER A 339 2.02 3.26 -24.97
CA SER A 339 2.10 4.00 -26.23
C SER A 339 2.66 3.15 -27.37
N ALA A 340 3.61 2.25 -27.10
CA ALA A 340 4.13 1.34 -28.11
C ALA A 340 3.13 0.22 -28.50
N GLU A 341 2.23 -0.15 -27.60
CA GLU A 341 1.16 -1.14 -27.84
C GLU A 341 -0.13 -0.52 -28.41
N GLU A 342 -0.20 0.80 -28.60
CA GLU A 342 -1.37 1.45 -29.21
C GLU A 342 -1.50 1.07 -30.68
N PRO A 343 -2.70 0.64 -31.14
CA PRO A 343 -2.94 0.39 -32.56
C PRO A 343 -2.69 1.66 -33.37
N SER A 344 -1.97 1.54 -34.48
CA SER A 344 -1.81 2.67 -35.41
C SER A 344 -3.15 2.99 -36.07
N GLU A 345 -3.48 4.29 -36.24
CA GLU A 345 -4.71 4.76 -36.89
C GLU A 345 -4.94 4.18 -38.31
N LYS A 346 -3.94 3.54 -38.92
CA LYS A 346 -4.01 2.96 -40.27
C LYS A 346 -4.67 1.58 -40.35
N GLU A 347 -4.90 0.88 -39.24
CA GLU A 347 -5.49 -0.47 -39.26
C GLU A 347 -7.03 -0.48 -39.19
N SER A 348 -7.70 0.65 -38.97
CA SER A 348 -9.16 0.70 -38.79
C SER A 348 -9.99 0.85 -40.09
N ASP A 349 -9.36 0.91 -41.27
CA ASP A 349 -10.03 1.39 -42.50
C ASP A 349 -10.17 0.40 -43.67
N TRP A 350 -10.09 -0.92 -43.45
CA TRP A 350 -10.47 -1.90 -44.50
C TRP A 350 -11.19 -3.13 -43.94
N VAL A 351 -12.47 -2.98 -43.59
CA VAL A 351 -13.40 -4.11 -43.64
C VAL A 351 -13.95 -4.16 -45.06
N GLY A 352 -13.36 -5.00 -45.91
CA GLY A 352 -13.84 -5.21 -47.28
C GLY A 352 -15.33 -5.59 -47.25
N LEU A 353 -16.12 -4.94 -48.11
CA LEU A 353 -17.52 -5.31 -48.34
C LEU A 353 -17.59 -6.82 -48.66
N PRO A 354 -18.47 -7.60 -48.02
CA PRO A 354 -18.70 -8.97 -48.44
C PRO A 354 -19.36 -8.90 -49.82
N PHE A 355 -18.58 -9.14 -50.87
CA PHE A 355 -19.17 -9.41 -52.17
C PHE A 355 -19.95 -10.71 -52.04
N LEU A 356 -21.27 -10.58 -52.26
CA LEU A 356 -22.19 -11.66 -52.51
C LEU A 356 -21.65 -12.52 -53.65
N GLU A 357 -21.50 -13.83 -53.41
CA GLU A 357 -21.58 -14.85 -54.45
C GLU A 357 -22.97 -15.48 -54.45
#